data_AF-R6AY59-F1
#
_entry.id   AF-R6AY59-F1
#
_cell.length_a   1.000
_cell.length_b   1.000
_cell.length_c   1.000
_cell.angle_alpha   90.00
_cell.angle_beta   90.00
_cell.angle_gamma   90.00
#
_symmetry.space_group_name_H-M   'P 1'
#
loop_
_entity.id
_entity.type
_entity.pdbx_description
1 polymer ?
#
loop_
_entity_poly.entity_id
_entity_poly.type
_entity_poly.pdbx_seq_one_letter_code
_entity_poly.pdbx_strand_id
1 'polypeptide(L)'
;MFLNEILHQFISTNFEHLLKIPFTTLVTKFKTTIAQDIRDYVIITIGLIMYAMGFTCFQLPYEITTGGLAGAAAVIFYATGFPVQYTFFAVNILLLCVAVKVLGWRFCLKTIYAVFMLTFLLGIVQEVMIYLGQTHPDMFPDINPRSHLPQVVQGNAFMSCILGAAIEGVGIGFVFLHNGSTGGTDIIASIINKYKDVTLGQMMMLCDIIIITTAFFLPDGDVDKLLYGYCTLIIVNLMLDYVVDRGRQSVQFLIFSRKYDDIAAAISATHRGVTVLDGQGWYTKEERKVLVVLAKKRESTNIFRIIQSIDPNAFVSQSKVIGVFGEGFDRIKVKAKPQGDKE
;
A
#
# COMPACT_ATOMS: atom_id res chain seq x y z
N MET A 1 15.57 -29.74 -10.78
CA MET A 1 15.96 -30.19 -9.42
C MET A 1 15.43 -29.23 -8.36
N PHE A 2 15.83 -27.96 -8.38
CA PHE A 2 15.39 -26.91 -7.43
C PHE A 2 13.85 -26.68 -7.39
N LEU A 3 13.18 -26.71 -8.54
CA LEU A 3 11.72 -26.56 -8.61
C LEU A 3 10.96 -27.71 -7.94
N ASN A 4 11.53 -28.93 -7.97
CA ASN A 4 10.92 -30.14 -7.42
C ASN A 4 11.07 -30.20 -5.90
N GLU A 5 12.22 -29.79 -5.35
CA GLU A 5 12.42 -29.67 -3.90
C GLU A 5 11.48 -28.64 -3.28
N ILE A 6 11.29 -27.50 -3.95
CA ILE A 6 10.35 -26.44 -3.51
C ILE A 6 8.90 -26.96 -3.53
N LEU A 7 8.51 -27.68 -4.59
CA LEU A 7 7.17 -28.28 -4.67
C LEU A 7 6.96 -29.32 -3.56
N HIS A 8 7.96 -30.17 -3.32
CA HIS A 8 7.87 -31.26 -2.35
C HIS A 8 7.83 -30.74 -0.90
N GLN A 9 8.62 -29.71 -0.58
CA GLN A 9 8.64 -29.09 0.74
C GLN A 9 7.38 -28.25 1.01
N PHE A 10 6.78 -27.67 -0.03
CA PHE A 10 5.49 -26.96 0.06
C PHE A 10 4.31 -27.91 0.25
N ILE A 11 4.31 -29.07 -0.43
CA ILE A 11 3.26 -30.08 -0.31
C ILE A 11 3.35 -30.76 1.06
N SER A 12 4.53 -31.22 1.51
CA SER A 12 4.61 -31.97 2.77
C SER A 12 4.25 -31.13 4.00
N THR A 13 4.66 -29.86 4.05
CA THR A 13 4.50 -29.02 5.25
C THR A 13 3.08 -28.44 5.40
N ASN A 14 2.37 -28.20 4.30
CA ASN A 14 1.00 -27.66 4.34
C ASN A 14 -0.08 -28.75 4.34
N PHE A 15 0.16 -29.90 3.70
CA PHE A 15 -0.89 -30.90 3.45
C PHE A 15 -1.27 -31.70 4.71
N GLU A 16 -0.31 -32.04 5.57
CA GLU A 16 -0.60 -32.74 6.84
C GLU A 16 -1.42 -31.89 7.83
N HIS A 17 -1.23 -30.57 7.80
CA HIS A 17 -2.00 -29.65 8.64
C HIS A 17 -3.40 -29.37 8.08
N LEU A 18 -3.59 -29.50 6.76
CA LEU A 18 -4.90 -29.37 6.10
C LEU A 18 -5.79 -30.60 6.32
N LEU A 19 -5.20 -31.80 6.45
CA LEU A 19 -5.93 -33.04 6.71
C LEU A 19 -6.59 -33.11 8.11
N LYS A 20 -6.13 -32.30 9.07
CA LYS A 20 -6.66 -32.26 10.45
C LYS A 20 -7.83 -31.29 10.64
N ILE A 21 -8.23 -30.56 9.60
CA ILE A 21 -9.28 -29.53 9.67
C ILE A 21 -10.58 -30.14 9.15
N PRO A 22 -11.72 -30.05 9.89
CA PRO A 22 -12.99 -30.56 9.42
C PRO A 22 -13.34 -29.94 8.06
N PHE A 23 -13.82 -30.77 7.12
CA PHE A 23 -14.03 -30.40 5.71
C PHE A 23 -14.90 -29.14 5.53
N THR A 24 -15.90 -28.94 6.38
CA THR A 24 -16.75 -27.74 6.41
C THR A 24 -15.98 -26.47 6.78
N THR A 25 -15.05 -26.55 7.74
CA THR A 25 -14.14 -25.44 8.11
C THR A 25 -13.12 -25.18 7.00
N LEU A 26 -12.64 -26.22 6.32
CA LEU A 26 -11.75 -26.11 5.17
C LEU A 26 -12.43 -25.34 4.02
N VAL A 27 -13.65 -25.73 3.66
CA VAL A 27 -14.45 -25.09 2.60
C VAL A 27 -14.79 -23.63 2.96
N THR A 28 -15.13 -23.36 4.22
CA THR A 28 -15.45 -21.99 4.68
C THR A 28 -14.21 -21.10 4.69
N LYS A 29 -13.06 -21.61 5.15
CA LYS A 29 -11.77 -20.91 5.13
C LYS A 29 -11.30 -20.67 3.69
N PHE A 30 -11.52 -21.62 2.79
CA PHE A 30 -11.21 -21.50 1.37
C PHE A 30 -12.08 -20.44 0.67
N LYS A 31 -13.40 -20.46 0.87
CA LYS A 31 -14.33 -19.44 0.35
C LYS A 31 -13.99 -18.04 0.85
N THR A 32 -13.64 -17.91 2.12
CA THR A 32 -13.26 -16.61 2.72
C THR A 32 -11.92 -16.11 2.16
N THR A 33 -10.98 -17.01 1.87
CA THR A 33 -9.68 -16.67 1.26
C THR A 33 -9.84 -16.21 -0.19
N ILE A 34 -10.68 -16.89 -0.99
CA ILE A 34 -10.94 -16.49 -2.38
C ILE A 34 -11.66 -15.13 -2.45
N ALA A 35 -12.67 -14.90 -1.61
CA ALA A 35 -13.37 -13.62 -1.58
C ALA A 35 -12.45 -12.46 -1.19
N GLN A 36 -11.48 -12.72 -0.30
CA GLN A 36 -10.43 -11.76 0.05
C GLN A 36 -9.49 -11.52 -1.13
N ASP A 37 -8.99 -12.58 -1.79
CA ASP A 37 -8.09 -12.45 -2.94
C ASP A 37 -8.77 -11.69 -4.09
N ILE A 38 -10.03 -11.97 -4.41
CA ILE A 38 -10.80 -11.24 -5.43
C ILE A 38 -10.93 -9.76 -5.06
N ARG A 39 -11.28 -9.46 -3.80
CA ARG A 39 -11.37 -8.09 -3.31
C ARG A 39 -10.03 -7.37 -3.46
N ASP A 40 -8.94 -8.04 -3.12
CA ASP A 40 -7.59 -7.49 -3.22
C ASP A 40 -7.27 -7.13 -4.68
N TYR A 41 -7.54 -8.04 -5.63
CA TYR A 41 -7.34 -7.75 -7.06
C TYR A 41 -8.22 -6.61 -7.56
N VAL A 42 -9.50 -6.55 -7.17
CA VAL A 42 -10.40 -5.44 -7.56
C VAL A 42 -9.89 -4.10 -7.04
N ILE A 43 -9.46 -4.03 -5.78
CA ILE A 43 -8.95 -2.77 -5.21
C ILE A 43 -7.59 -2.41 -5.83
N ILE A 44 -6.74 -3.40 -6.12
CA ILE A 44 -5.52 -3.18 -6.91
C ILE A 44 -5.90 -2.56 -8.26
N THR A 45 -6.85 -3.15 -9.01
CA THR A 45 -7.28 -2.61 -10.32
C THR A 45 -7.78 -1.18 -10.21
N ILE A 46 -8.60 -0.85 -9.19
CA ILE A 46 -9.05 0.53 -8.95
C ILE A 46 -7.86 1.45 -8.73
N GLY A 47 -6.89 1.03 -7.91
CA GLY A 47 -5.65 1.79 -7.70
C GLY A 47 -4.84 2.00 -8.98
N LEU A 48 -4.77 0.99 -9.85
CA LEU A 48 -4.07 1.09 -11.14
C LEU A 48 -4.80 1.99 -12.14
N ILE A 49 -6.13 2.02 -12.13
CA ILE A 49 -6.91 2.97 -12.93
C ILE A 49 -6.61 4.40 -12.48
N MET A 50 -6.59 4.64 -11.15
CA MET A 50 -6.20 5.93 -10.60
C MET A 50 -4.77 6.32 -10.99
N TYR A 51 -3.81 5.41 -10.86
CA TYR A 51 -2.45 5.61 -11.35
C TYR A 51 -2.44 6.01 -12.82
N ALA A 52 -3.07 5.21 -13.69
CA ALA A 52 -3.05 5.43 -15.13
C ALA A 52 -3.66 6.77 -15.52
N MET A 53 -4.76 7.18 -14.88
CA MET A 53 -5.36 8.51 -15.08
C MET A 53 -4.47 9.64 -14.54
N GLY A 54 -3.97 9.52 -13.31
CA GLY A 54 -3.12 10.53 -12.68
C GLY A 54 -1.85 10.81 -13.49
N PHE A 55 -1.20 9.75 -13.97
CA PHE A 55 -0.01 9.86 -14.80
C PHE A 55 -0.34 10.34 -16.23
N THR A 56 -1.22 9.64 -16.94
CA THR A 56 -1.43 9.86 -18.39
C THR A 56 -2.21 11.14 -18.69
N CYS A 57 -3.20 11.49 -17.87
CA CYS A 57 -4.04 12.66 -18.14
C CYS A 57 -3.43 13.97 -17.64
N PHE A 58 -2.56 13.92 -16.62
CA PHE A 58 -2.08 15.13 -15.95
C PHE A 58 -0.57 15.32 -16.01
N GLN A 59 0.25 14.26 -16.01
CA GLN A 59 1.71 14.41 -15.92
C GLN A 59 2.37 14.26 -17.29
N LEU A 60 1.97 13.24 -18.03
CA LEU A 60 2.52 12.92 -19.35
C LEU A 60 2.33 14.03 -20.41
N PRO A 61 1.21 14.80 -20.45
CA PRO A 61 1.06 15.93 -21.38
C PRO A 61 2.02 17.09 -21.09
N TYR A 62 2.51 17.19 -19.86
CA TYR A 62 3.49 18.20 -19.43
C TYR A 62 4.93 17.68 -19.38
N GLU A 63 5.15 16.43 -19.81
CA GLU A 63 6.46 15.77 -19.78
C GLU A 63 7.08 15.74 -18.37
N ILE A 64 6.22 15.72 -17.34
CA ILE A 64 6.66 15.61 -15.97
C ILE A 64 7.13 14.18 -15.77
N THR A 65 8.42 14.03 -15.44
CA THR A 65 9.03 12.72 -15.24
C THR A 65 8.67 12.19 -13.86
N THR A 66 8.05 11.02 -13.81
CA THR A 66 7.88 10.26 -12.58
C THR A 66 9.13 9.45 -12.27
N GLY A 67 9.32 9.13 -10.98
CA GLY A 67 10.35 8.20 -10.55
C GLY A 67 10.11 6.77 -11.03
N GLY A 68 10.89 5.83 -10.49
CA GLY A 68 10.67 4.41 -10.72
C GLY A 68 11.48 3.78 -11.85
N LEU A 69 11.33 2.46 -11.96
CA LEU A 69 12.17 1.65 -12.86
C LEU A 69 11.99 2.02 -14.33
N ALA A 70 10.83 2.53 -14.73
CA ALA A 70 10.61 3.05 -16.08
C ALA A 70 11.51 4.27 -16.37
N GLY A 71 11.61 5.21 -15.44
CA GLY A 71 12.53 6.35 -15.54
C GLY A 71 14.00 5.91 -15.58
N ALA A 72 14.39 4.95 -14.72
CA ALA A 72 15.75 4.40 -14.73
C ALA A 72 16.08 3.69 -16.07
N ALA A 73 15.12 2.94 -16.63
CA ALA A 73 15.30 2.27 -17.92
C ALA A 73 15.40 3.27 -19.08
N ALA A 74 14.67 4.39 -19.02
CA ALA A 74 14.77 5.47 -19.99
C ALA A 74 16.16 6.14 -19.96
N VAL A 75 16.70 6.42 -18.77
CA VAL A 75 18.07 6.97 -18.62
C VAL A 75 19.11 6.05 -19.25
N ILE A 76 19.00 4.73 -19.04
CA ILE A 76 19.90 3.74 -19.65
C ILE A 76 19.78 3.76 -21.18
N PHE A 77 18.56 3.84 -21.72
CA PHE A 77 18.33 3.95 -23.16
C PHE A 77 18.99 5.20 -23.75
N TYR A 78 18.81 6.37 -23.13
CA TYR A 78 19.42 7.60 -23.63
C TYR A 78 20.95 7.58 -23.57
N ALA A 79 21.54 6.90 -22.58
CA ALA A 79 22.99 6.79 -22.44
C ALA A 79 23.64 5.76 -23.38
N THR A 80 22.93 4.68 -23.73
CA THR A 80 23.53 3.50 -24.40
C THR A 80 22.86 3.09 -25.70
N GLY A 81 21.68 3.63 -26.00
CA GLY A 81 20.79 3.17 -27.07
C GLY A 81 20.14 1.81 -26.78
N PHE A 82 20.37 1.21 -25.61
CA PHE A 82 19.85 -0.11 -25.27
C PHE A 82 18.33 -0.04 -25.03
N PRO A 83 17.51 -0.88 -25.71
CA PRO A 83 16.05 -0.72 -25.68
C PRO A 83 15.47 -0.83 -24.27
N VAL A 84 14.63 0.15 -23.90
CA VAL A 84 14.03 0.32 -22.57
C VAL A 84 13.36 -0.96 -22.07
N GLN A 85 12.63 -1.65 -22.94
CA GLN A 85 11.87 -2.85 -22.60
C GLN A 85 12.75 -3.96 -22.01
N TYR A 86 13.96 -4.16 -22.52
CA TYR A 86 14.85 -5.22 -22.04
C TYR A 86 15.38 -4.92 -20.64
N THR A 87 15.80 -3.67 -20.40
CA THR A 87 16.23 -3.21 -19.07
C THR A 87 15.09 -3.34 -18.06
N PHE A 88 13.90 -2.86 -18.43
CA PHE A 88 12.74 -2.88 -17.56
C PHE A 88 12.34 -4.32 -17.18
N PHE A 89 12.23 -5.23 -18.15
CA PHE A 89 11.88 -6.63 -17.89
C PHE A 89 12.96 -7.36 -17.09
N ALA A 90 14.25 -7.19 -17.45
CA ALA A 90 15.34 -7.86 -16.76
C ALA A 90 15.41 -7.47 -15.28
N VAL A 91 15.33 -6.16 -14.98
CA VAL A 91 15.39 -5.68 -13.61
C VAL A 91 14.15 -6.09 -12.81
N ASN A 92 12.94 -6.01 -13.38
CA ASN A 92 11.73 -6.48 -12.69
C ASN A 92 11.78 -7.98 -12.38
N ILE A 93 12.26 -8.83 -13.30
CA ILE A 93 12.44 -10.27 -13.05
C ILE A 93 13.42 -10.48 -11.90
N LEU A 94 14.56 -9.77 -11.91
CA LEU A 94 15.56 -9.87 -10.85
C LEU A 94 14.97 -9.46 -9.48
N LEU A 95 14.29 -8.32 -9.43
CA LEU A 95 13.67 -7.81 -8.21
C LEU A 95 12.57 -8.74 -7.70
N LEU A 96 11.74 -9.31 -8.58
CA LEU A 96 10.71 -10.29 -8.22
C LEU A 96 11.32 -11.58 -7.69
N CYS A 97 12.41 -12.08 -8.27
CA CYS A 97 13.14 -13.25 -7.76
C CYS A 97 13.60 -13.05 -6.31
N VAL A 98 14.12 -11.86 -5.98
CA VAL A 98 14.49 -11.50 -4.60
C VAL A 98 13.25 -11.34 -3.72
N ALA A 99 12.20 -10.68 -4.24
CA ALA A 99 10.95 -10.45 -3.53
C ALA A 99 10.20 -11.74 -3.19
N VAL A 100 10.30 -12.81 -3.98
CA VAL A 100 9.69 -14.10 -3.64
C VAL A 100 10.25 -14.63 -2.33
N LYS A 101 11.57 -14.54 -2.12
CA LYS A 101 12.22 -14.98 -0.88
C LYS A 101 11.92 -14.05 0.29
N VAL A 102 11.90 -12.73 0.03
CA VAL A 102 11.75 -11.73 1.07
C VAL A 102 10.30 -11.46 1.41
N LEU A 103 9.46 -11.09 0.45
CA LEU A 103 8.07 -10.65 0.63
C LEU A 103 7.05 -11.77 0.48
N GLY A 104 7.41 -12.86 -0.20
CA GLY A 104 6.59 -14.06 -0.36
C GLY A 104 5.83 -14.11 -1.68
N TRP A 105 5.31 -15.30 -2.00
CA TRP A 105 4.71 -15.60 -3.30
C TRP A 105 3.44 -14.79 -3.60
N ARG A 106 2.58 -14.56 -2.59
CA ARG A 106 1.33 -13.80 -2.78
C ARG A 106 1.57 -12.35 -3.18
N PHE A 107 2.61 -11.72 -2.62
CA PHE A 107 3.02 -10.37 -3.03
C PHE A 107 3.46 -10.38 -4.49
N CYS A 108 4.32 -11.33 -4.88
CA CYS A 108 4.86 -11.39 -6.23
C CYS A 108 3.77 -11.61 -7.30
N LEU A 109 2.80 -12.49 -7.05
CA LEU A 109 1.67 -12.69 -7.97
C LEU A 109 0.85 -11.42 -8.17
N LYS A 110 0.53 -10.71 -7.08
CA LYS A 110 -0.21 -9.44 -7.14
C LYS A 110 0.59 -8.35 -7.87
N THR A 111 1.90 -8.29 -7.64
CA THR A 111 2.79 -7.35 -8.34
C THR A 111 2.91 -7.68 -9.82
N ILE A 112 3.05 -8.96 -10.19
CA ILE A 112 3.06 -9.38 -11.60
C ILE A 112 1.76 -8.96 -12.29
N TYR A 113 0.61 -9.29 -11.69
CA TYR A 113 -0.70 -8.84 -12.17
C TYR A 113 -0.75 -7.32 -12.31
N ALA A 114 -0.32 -6.59 -11.28
CA ALA A 114 -0.38 -5.14 -11.26
C ALA A 114 0.50 -4.50 -12.35
N VAL A 115 1.72 -5.01 -12.58
CA VAL A 115 2.60 -4.54 -13.65
C VAL A 115 1.93 -4.73 -15.01
N PHE A 116 1.44 -5.93 -15.32
CA PHE A 116 0.77 -6.20 -16.61
C PHE A 116 -0.50 -5.38 -16.79
N MET A 117 -1.34 -5.31 -15.75
CA MET A 117 -2.59 -4.55 -15.80
C MET A 117 -2.33 -3.06 -15.92
N LEU A 118 -1.31 -2.53 -15.23
CA LEU A 118 -0.93 -1.13 -15.33
C LEU A 118 -0.46 -0.78 -16.73
N THR A 119 0.42 -1.59 -17.33
CA THR A 119 0.86 -1.39 -18.72
C THR A 119 -0.32 -1.35 -19.68
N PHE A 120 -1.28 -2.26 -19.52
CA PHE A 120 -2.49 -2.29 -20.34
C PHE A 120 -3.36 -1.03 -20.14
N LEU A 121 -3.60 -0.63 -18.89
CA LEU A 121 -4.41 0.55 -18.56
C LEU A 121 -3.77 1.85 -19.06
N LEU A 122 -2.45 2.00 -18.95
CA LEU A 122 -1.73 3.14 -19.50
C LEU A 122 -1.95 3.29 -21.01
N GLY A 123 -1.84 2.17 -21.76
CA GLY A 123 -2.12 2.17 -23.20
C GLY A 123 -3.55 2.58 -23.53
N ILE A 124 -4.54 2.01 -22.84
CA ILE A 124 -5.96 2.37 -23.04
C ILE A 124 -6.22 3.85 -22.74
N VAL A 125 -5.76 4.34 -21.58
CA VAL A 125 -6.00 5.72 -21.18
C VAL A 125 -5.33 6.68 -22.17
N GLN A 126 -4.12 6.34 -22.64
CA GLN A 126 -3.42 7.15 -23.64
C GLN A 126 -4.20 7.20 -24.96
N GLU A 127 -4.64 6.06 -25.51
CA GLU A 127 -5.43 6.01 -26.75
C GLU A 127 -6.75 6.79 -26.62
N VAL A 128 -7.45 6.63 -25.49
CA VAL A 128 -8.69 7.35 -25.20
C VAL A 128 -8.44 8.86 -25.15
N MET A 129 -7.38 9.31 -24.47
CA MET A 129 -7.06 10.73 -24.37
C MET A 129 -6.65 11.34 -25.71
N ILE A 130 -5.89 10.61 -26.54
CA ILE A 130 -5.56 11.04 -27.91
C ILE A 130 -6.83 11.17 -28.75
N TYR A 131 -7.72 10.16 -28.71
CA TYR A 131 -9.00 10.21 -29.41
C TYR A 131 -9.84 11.42 -28.97
N LEU A 132 -9.97 11.66 -27.67
CA LEU A 132 -10.71 12.80 -27.13
C LEU A 132 -10.11 14.15 -27.55
N GLY A 133 -8.78 14.26 -27.56
CA GLY A 133 -8.09 15.46 -28.04
C GLY A 133 -8.35 15.75 -29.52
N GLN A 134 -8.47 14.71 -30.33
CA GLN A 134 -8.77 14.83 -31.76
C GLN A 134 -10.25 15.13 -32.04
N THR A 135 -11.18 14.51 -31.31
CA THR A 135 -12.63 14.68 -31.55
C THR A 135 -13.23 15.91 -30.89
N HIS A 136 -12.57 16.46 -29.86
CA HIS A 136 -13.04 17.64 -29.13
C HIS A 136 -11.97 18.72 -29.01
N PRO A 137 -11.54 19.32 -30.14
CA PRO A 137 -10.53 20.38 -30.14
C PRO A 137 -10.96 21.62 -29.34
N ASP A 138 -12.27 21.88 -29.24
CA ASP A 138 -12.80 22.99 -28.43
C ASP A 138 -12.56 22.80 -26.92
N MET A 139 -12.53 21.55 -26.44
CA MET A 139 -12.26 21.25 -25.02
C MET A 139 -10.76 21.09 -24.73
N PHE A 140 -9.98 20.68 -25.74
CA PHE A 140 -8.57 20.37 -25.61
C PHE A 140 -7.74 21.11 -26.68
N PRO A 141 -7.61 22.45 -26.56
CA PRO A 141 -6.88 23.25 -27.54
C PRO A 141 -5.36 22.98 -27.49
N ASP A 142 -4.84 22.64 -26.32
CA ASP A 142 -3.41 22.43 -26.08
C ASP A 142 -3.05 20.94 -26.14
N ILE A 143 -2.43 20.52 -27.25
CA ILE A 143 -1.92 19.15 -27.44
C ILE A 143 -0.39 19.19 -27.38
N ASN A 144 0.20 18.32 -26.55
CA ASN A 144 1.65 18.21 -26.49
C ASN A 144 2.22 17.63 -27.81
N PRO A 145 3.21 18.27 -28.44
CA PRO A 145 3.73 17.84 -29.74
C PRO A 145 4.53 16.53 -29.70
N ARG A 146 5.09 16.15 -28.54
CA ARG A 146 5.88 14.92 -28.35
C ARG A 146 5.00 13.73 -28.00
N SER A 147 4.07 13.88 -27.05
CA SER A 147 3.22 12.79 -26.57
C SER A 147 1.89 12.67 -27.31
N HIS A 148 1.51 13.67 -28.11
CA HIS A 148 0.21 13.79 -28.78
C HIS A 148 -0.98 13.79 -27.82
N LEU A 149 -0.73 13.98 -26.52
CA LEU A 149 -1.76 14.00 -25.50
C LEU A 149 -2.29 15.41 -25.27
N PRO A 150 -3.61 15.57 -25.09
CA PRO A 150 -4.18 16.85 -24.71
C PRO A 150 -3.87 17.19 -23.25
N GLN A 151 -3.72 18.48 -22.96
CA GLN A 151 -3.60 18.99 -21.61
C GLN A 151 -4.98 19.14 -20.97
N VAL A 152 -5.27 18.33 -19.94
CA VAL A 152 -6.54 18.41 -19.19
C VAL A 152 -6.63 19.73 -18.41
N VAL A 153 -5.52 20.21 -17.86
CA VAL A 153 -5.45 21.46 -17.08
C VAL A 153 -4.69 22.53 -17.85
N GLN A 154 -5.32 23.03 -18.91
CA GLN A 154 -4.75 23.97 -19.90
C GLN A 154 -3.80 25.02 -19.31
N GLY A 155 -2.58 25.08 -19.85
CA GLY A 155 -1.57 26.09 -19.49
C GLY A 155 -1.08 26.08 -18.04
N ASN A 156 -1.45 25.08 -17.21
CA ASN A 156 -1.09 25.07 -15.80
C ASN A 156 -0.45 23.73 -15.38
N ALA A 157 0.84 23.61 -15.71
CA ALA A 157 1.66 22.45 -15.38
C ALA A 157 1.70 22.15 -13.87
N PHE A 158 1.71 23.19 -13.02
CA PHE A 158 1.76 23.02 -11.56
C PHE A 158 0.46 22.43 -10.99
N MET A 159 -0.69 22.95 -11.41
CA MET A 159 -1.98 22.38 -11.01
C MET A 159 -2.13 20.94 -11.55
N SER A 160 -1.73 20.70 -12.79
CA SER A 160 -1.72 19.36 -13.38
C SER A 160 -0.82 18.40 -12.59
N CYS A 161 0.39 18.84 -12.21
CA CYS A 161 1.31 18.13 -11.34
C CYS A 161 0.64 17.72 -10.02
N ILE A 162 0.01 18.66 -9.30
CA ILE A 162 -0.64 18.38 -8.00
C ILE A 162 -1.77 17.35 -8.16
N LEU A 163 -2.67 17.55 -9.14
CA LEU A 163 -3.82 16.66 -9.34
C LEU A 163 -3.37 15.27 -9.78
N GLY A 164 -2.45 15.20 -10.75
CA GLY A 164 -1.89 13.96 -11.24
C GLY A 164 -1.19 13.18 -10.13
N ALA A 165 -0.30 13.84 -9.39
CA ALA A 165 0.46 13.24 -8.30
C ALA A 165 -0.43 12.77 -7.15
N ALA A 166 -1.49 13.54 -6.81
CA ALA A 166 -2.39 13.16 -5.75
C ALA A 166 -3.21 11.92 -6.10
N ILE A 167 -3.78 11.88 -7.31
CA ILE A 167 -4.56 10.73 -7.79
C ILE A 167 -3.66 9.49 -7.93
N GLU A 168 -2.46 9.67 -8.49
CA GLU A 168 -1.47 8.59 -8.62
C GLU A 168 -1.08 8.03 -7.24
N GLY A 169 -0.69 8.89 -6.29
CA GLY A 169 -0.29 8.46 -4.95
C GLY A 169 -1.40 7.72 -4.20
N VAL A 170 -2.66 8.15 -4.32
CA VAL A 170 -3.80 7.40 -3.77
C VAL A 170 -3.94 6.03 -4.44
N GLY A 171 -3.76 5.97 -5.77
CA GLY A 171 -3.78 4.73 -6.54
C GLY A 171 -2.70 3.73 -6.10
N ILE A 172 -1.45 4.18 -6.00
CA ILE A 172 -0.33 3.38 -5.47
C ILE A 172 -0.62 2.92 -4.03
N GLY A 173 -1.17 3.80 -3.20
CA GLY A 173 -1.59 3.49 -1.84
C GLY A 173 -2.59 2.32 -1.77
N PHE A 174 -3.58 2.26 -2.67
CA PHE A 174 -4.52 1.13 -2.74
C PHE A 174 -3.85 -0.18 -3.13
N VAL A 175 -2.89 -0.14 -4.05
CA VAL A 175 -2.11 -1.30 -4.46
C VAL A 175 -1.30 -1.85 -3.27
N PHE A 176 -0.58 -1.00 -2.56
CA PHE A 176 0.20 -1.41 -1.38
C PHE A 176 -0.64 -1.86 -0.20
N LEU A 177 -1.82 -1.25 0.01
CA LEU A 177 -2.73 -1.65 1.08
C LEU A 177 -3.14 -3.13 0.95
N HIS A 178 -3.17 -3.65 -0.28
CA HIS A 178 -3.51 -5.04 -0.60
C HIS A 178 -2.29 -5.91 -0.90
N ASN A 179 -1.09 -5.48 -0.48
CA ASN A 179 0.19 -6.19 -0.65
C ASN A 179 0.54 -6.47 -2.13
N GLY A 180 0.20 -5.54 -3.03
CA GLY A 180 0.76 -5.48 -4.37
C GLY A 180 1.81 -4.37 -4.49
N SER A 181 2.33 -4.19 -5.71
CA SER A 181 3.23 -3.10 -6.09
C SER A 181 3.05 -2.82 -7.58
N THR A 182 3.35 -1.59 -8.04
CA THR A 182 3.39 -1.25 -9.47
C THR A 182 4.69 -1.68 -10.18
N GLY A 183 5.57 -2.38 -9.47
CA GLY A 183 6.86 -2.87 -9.95
C GLY A 183 8.00 -1.87 -9.73
N GLY A 184 9.22 -2.24 -10.13
CA GLY A 184 10.35 -1.32 -10.08
C GLY A 184 10.83 -0.94 -8.68
N THR A 185 11.00 0.36 -8.43
CA THR A 185 11.54 0.88 -7.16
C THR A 185 10.63 0.57 -5.97
N ASP A 186 9.32 0.39 -6.19
CA ASP A 186 8.36 -0.12 -5.22
C ASP A 186 8.78 -1.45 -4.57
N ILE A 187 9.35 -2.36 -5.36
CA ILE A 187 9.76 -3.68 -4.87
C ILE A 187 10.94 -3.51 -3.92
N ILE A 188 11.88 -2.64 -4.28
CA ILE A 188 13.03 -2.27 -3.44
C ILE A 188 12.53 -1.63 -2.15
N ALA A 189 11.63 -0.65 -2.25
CA ALA A 189 11.03 0.02 -1.11
C ALA A 189 10.32 -0.96 -0.16
N SER A 190 9.56 -1.91 -0.72
CA SER A 190 8.86 -2.96 0.04
C SER A 190 9.82 -3.90 0.77
N ILE A 191 10.91 -4.31 0.10
CA ILE A 191 11.95 -5.14 0.71
C ILE A 191 12.58 -4.42 1.90
N ILE A 192 12.91 -3.14 1.77
CA ILE A 192 13.52 -2.36 2.85
C ILE A 192 12.53 -2.12 4.00
N ASN A 193 11.28 -1.72 3.69
CA ASN A 193 10.20 -1.52 4.65
C ASN A 193 9.91 -2.79 5.48
N LYS A 194 10.11 -4.00 4.91
CA LYS A 194 9.93 -5.24 5.66
C LYS A 194 10.87 -5.38 6.86
N TYR A 195 12.09 -4.85 6.75
CA TYR A 195 13.13 -5.00 7.77
C TYR A 195 13.44 -3.74 8.56
N LYS A 196 13.04 -2.57 8.05
CA LYS A 196 13.28 -1.27 8.69
C LYS A 196 11.96 -0.61 9.09
N ASP A 197 12.03 0.22 10.12
CA ASP A 197 10.91 1.04 10.57
C ASP A 197 10.90 2.38 9.84
N VAL A 198 10.58 2.33 8.55
CA VAL A 198 10.50 3.47 7.62
C VAL A 198 9.25 3.29 6.77
N THR A 199 8.61 4.36 6.30
CA THR A 199 7.40 4.24 5.45
C THR A 199 7.74 3.73 4.04
N LEU A 200 6.73 3.28 3.29
CA LEU A 200 6.92 2.91 1.89
C LEU A 200 7.27 4.15 1.06
N GLY A 201 6.55 5.26 1.27
CA GLY A 201 6.77 6.52 0.58
C GLY A 201 8.18 7.09 0.81
N GLN A 202 8.74 6.97 2.01
CA GLN A 202 10.12 7.39 2.30
C GLN A 202 11.15 6.62 1.46
N MET A 203 10.98 5.31 1.29
CA MET A 203 11.92 4.49 0.53
C MET A 203 11.76 4.69 -0.98
N MET A 204 10.52 4.86 -1.46
CA MET A 204 10.25 5.23 -2.84
C MET A 204 10.85 6.60 -3.17
N MET A 205 10.61 7.61 -2.32
CA MET A 205 11.20 8.94 -2.43
C MET A 205 12.73 8.90 -2.56
N LEU A 206 13.42 8.09 -1.73
CA LEU A 206 14.88 7.97 -1.80
C LEU A 206 15.34 7.37 -3.14
N CYS A 207 14.72 6.29 -3.59
CA CYS A 207 15.05 5.66 -4.88
C CYS A 207 14.77 6.60 -6.05
N ASP A 208 13.63 7.28 -6.01
CA ASP A 208 13.11 8.06 -7.13
C ASP A 208 13.76 9.44 -7.23
N ILE A 209 14.23 10.03 -6.12
CA ILE A 209 15.04 11.26 -6.17
C ILE A 209 16.29 11.03 -7.01
N ILE A 210 16.96 9.88 -6.84
CA ILE A 210 18.16 9.54 -7.62
C ILE A 210 17.79 9.48 -9.11
N ILE A 211 16.69 8.82 -9.45
CA ILE A 211 16.25 8.63 -10.84
C ILE A 211 15.87 9.98 -11.48
N ILE A 212 15.06 10.78 -10.80
CA ILE A 212 14.65 12.10 -11.29
C ILE A 212 15.87 13.01 -11.43
N THR A 213 16.81 13.00 -10.47
CA THR A 213 18.07 13.76 -10.57
C THR A 213 18.87 13.34 -11.80
N THR A 214 18.93 12.05 -12.12
CA THR A 214 19.66 11.58 -13.30
C THR A 214 19.04 12.06 -14.63
N ALA A 215 17.74 12.36 -14.65
CA ALA A 215 17.07 12.89 -15.85
C ALA A 215 17.54 14.31 -16.22
N PHE A 216 18.07 15.08 -15.27
CA PHE A 216 18.68 16.39 -15.56
C PHE A 216 19.90 16.31 -16.48
N PHE A 217 20.65 15.20 -16.41
CA PHE A 217 21.85 15.01 -17.22
C PHE A 217 21.56 14.51 -18.64
N LEU A 218 20.28 14.40 -19.01
CA LEU A 218 19.88 14.03 -20.37
C LEU A 218 20.05 15.21 -21.34
N PRO A 219 20.22 14.95 -22.65
CA PRO A 219 20.41 16.00 -23.66
C PRO A 219 19.29 17.06 -23.69
N ASP A 220 18.06 16.68 -23.33
CA ASP A 220 16.87 17.54 -23.24
C ASP A 220 16.53 17.94 -21.78
N GLY A 221 17.53 17.95 -20.89
CA GLY A 221 17.36 18.24 -19.47
C GLY A 221 16.76 19.62 -19.23
N ASP A 222 15.59 19.65 -18.60
CA ASP A 222 14.84 20.86 -18.28
C ASP A 222 14.67 20.98 -16.76
N VAL A 223 15.15 22.09 -16.20
CA VAL A 223 15.09 22.36 -14.76
C VAL A 223 13.65 22.45 -14.27
N ASP A 224 12.73 23.00 -15.07
CA ASP A 224 11.34 23.15 -14.67
C ASP A 224 10.68 21.78 -14.57
N LYS A 225 10.91 20.90 -15.55
CA LYS A 225 10.41 19.51 -15.53
C LYS A 225 11.01 18.70 -14.37
N LEU A 226 12.28 18.95 -14.03
CA LEU A 226 12.93 18.35 -12.88
C LEU A 226 12.25 18.76 -11.56
N LEU A 227 11.99 20.06 -11.38
CA LEU A 227 11.32 20.59 -10.20
C LEU A 227 9.89 20.06 -10.09
N TYR A 228 9.14 19.99 -11.19
CA TYR A 228 7.83 19.34 -11.22
C TYR A 228 7.92 17.85 -10.88
N GLY A 229 8.97 17.15 -11.31
CA GLY A 229 9.24 15.77 -10.92
C GLY A 229 9.43 15.62 -9.40
N TYR A 230 10.20 16.49 -8.76
CA TYR A 230 10.35 16.48 -7.30
C TYR A 230 9.04 16.82 -6.56
N CYS A 231 8.27 17.80 -7.04
CA CYS A 231 6.94 18.09 -6.49
C CYS A 231 6.01 16.88 -6.58
N THR A 232 5.97 16.25 -7.76
CA THR A 232 5.20 15.02 -8.01
C THR A 232 5.60 13.93 -7.04
N LEU A 233 6.91 13.67 -6.92
CA LEU A 233 7.45 12.66 -6.03
C LEU A 233 7.06 12.91 -4.56
N ILE A 234 7.09 14.16 -4.09
CA ILE A 234 6.67 14.49 -2.73
C ILE A 234 5.18 14.22 -2.53
N ILE A 235 4.34 14.68 -3.46
CA ILE A 235 2.88 14.57 -3.34
C ILE A 235 2.43 13.12 -3.47
N VAL A 236 2.95 12.36 -4.44
CA VAL A 236 2.67 10.93 -4.63
C VAL A 236 2.97 10.17 -3.34
N ASN A 237 4.16 10.37 -2.77
CA ASN A 237 4.58 9.65 -1.56
C ASN A 237 3.77 10.05 -0.32
N LEU A 238 3.40 11.32 -0.17
CA LEU A 238 2.52 11.78 0.90
C LEU A 238 1.12 11.16 0.80
N MET A 239 0.54 11.11 -0.41
CA MET A 239 -0.77 10.50 -0.62
C MET A 239 -0.74 8.98 -0.46
N LEU A 240 0.32 8.34 -0.91
CA LEU A 240 0.57 6.91 -0.70
C LEU A 240 0.58 6.57 0.78
N ASP A 241 1.44 7.24 1.56
CA ASP A 241 1.58 6.98 2.99
C ASP A 241 0.25 7.30 3.71
N TYR A 242 -0.44 8.38 3.31
CA TYR A 242 -1.77 8.70 3.84
C TYR A 242 -2.76 7.55 3.67
N VAL A 243 -2.85 6.93 2.49
CA VAL A 243 -3.76 5.82 2.22
C VAL A 243 -3.36 4.56 2.99
N VAL A 244 -2.06 4.19 2.94
CA VAL A 244 -1.55 2.99 3.60
C VAL A 244 -1.72 3.09 5.12
N ASP A 245 -1.39 4.24 5.72
CA ASP A 245 -1.49 4.46 7.16
C ASP A 245 -2.95 4.47 7.61
N ARG A 246 -3.84 5.15 6.88
CA ARG A 246 -5.29 5.15 7.14
C ARG A 246 -5.87 3.75 7.16
N GLY A 247 -5.47 2.90 6.21
CA GLY A 247 -5.93 1.52 6.13
C GLY A 247 -5.42 0.62 7.26
N ARG A 248 -4.29 0.97 7.89
CA ARG A 248 -3.64 0.16 8.94
C ARG A 248 -3.89 0.63 10.37
N GLN A 249 -4.56 1.78 10.56
CA GLN A 249 -4.77 2.41 11.87
C GLN A 249 -5.33 1.46 12.92
N SER A 250 -4.70 1.47 14.09
CA SER A 250 -5.21 0.86 15.32
C SER A 250 -5.72 1.94 16.27
N VAL A 251 -6.62 1.54 17.17
CA VAL A 251 -7.17 2.38 18.23
C VAL A 251 -7.12 1.63 19.56
N GLN A 252 -7.03 2.39 20.64
CA GLN A 252 -7.21 1.90 22.00
C GLN A 252 -8.57 2.35 22.53
N PHE A 253 -9.30 1.41 23.12
CA PHE A 253 -10.48 1.68 23.91
C PHE A 253 -10.15 1.56 25.39
N LEU A 254 -10.62 2.53 26.17
CA LEU A 254 -10.79 2.43 27.62
C LEU A 254 -12.29 2.46 27.90
N ILE A 255 -12.83 1.35 28.39
CA ILE A 255 -14.27 1.17 28.61
C ILE A 255 -14.53 1.11 30.12
N PHE A 256 -15.36 2.02 30.61
CA PHE A 256 -15.75 2.15 32.00
C PHE A 256 -17.23 1.79 32.12
N SER A 257 -17.53 0.65 32.75
CA SER A 257 -18.90 0.16 32.91
C SER A 257 -19.02 -0.70 34.17
N ARG A 258 -20.23 -0.76 34.75
CA ARG A 258 -20.55 -1.73 35.81
C ARG A 258 -20.75 -3.15 35.28
N LYS A 259 -21.12 -3.29 34.00
CA LYS A 259 -21.30 -4.58 33.30
C LYS A 259 -20.04 -4.98 32.53
N TYR A 260 -18.87 -4.74 33.12
CA TYR A 260 -17.59 -4.96 32.45
C TYR A 260 -17.39 -6.43 32.07
N ASP A 261 -17.86 -7.39 32.88
CA ASP A 261 -17.73 -8.83 32.60
C ASP A 261 -18.48 -9.23 31.32
N ASP A 262 -19.75 -8.80 31.19
CA ASP A 262 -20.57 -9.09 30.00
C ASP A 262 -19.96 -8.46 28.73
N ILE A 263 -19.47 -7.21 28.85
CA ILE A 263 -18.80 -6.51 27.75
C ILE A 263 -17.49 -7.20 27.36
N ALA A 264 -16.68 -7.60 28.35
CA ALA A 264 -15.43 -8.30 28.12
C ALA A 264 -15.65 -9.66 27.44
N ALA A 265 -16.66 -10.42 27.87
CA ALA A 265 -17.04 -11.68 27.25
C ALA A 265 -17.53 -11.48 25.80
N ALA A 266 -18.39 -10.50 25.55
CA ALA A 266 -18.93 -10.22 24.23
C ALA A 266 -17.85 -9.73 23.24
N ILE A 267 -16.91 -8.89 23.68
CA ILE A 267 -15.78 -8.46 22.85
C ILE A 267 -14.83 -9.64 22.62
N SER A 268 -14.55 -10.45 23.64
CA SER A 268 -13.66 -11.62 23.52
C SER A 268 -14.20 -12.66 22.53
N ALA A 269 -15.54 -12.82 22.46
CA ALA A 269 -16.20 -13.67 21.48
C ALA A 269 -15.94 -13.25 20.02
N THR A 270 -15.49 -12.01 19.78
CA THR A 270 -15.06 -11.53 18.46
C THR A 270 -13.58 -11.83 18.15
N HIS A 271 -12.94 -12.71 18.94
CA HIS A 271 -11.51 -13.03 18.86
C HIS A 271 -10.60 -11.83 19.14
N ARG A 272 -10.99 -10.96 20.08
CA ARG A 272 -10.20 -9.80 20.51
C ARG A 272 -9.71 -9.99 21.94
N GLY A 273 -8.45 -9.63 22.18
CA GLY A 273 -7.90 -9.56 23.52
C GLY A 273 -8.50 -8.38 24.30
N VAL A 274 -8.88 -8.63 25.55
CA VAL A 274 -9.38 -7.62 26.49
C VAL A 274 -8.54 -7.74 27.75
N THR A 275 -7.95 -6.63 28.18
CA THR A 275 -7.27 -6.55 29.48
C THR A 275 -8.17 -5.82 30.47
N VAL A 276 -8.36 -6.39 31.66
CA VAL A 276 -9.08 -5.74 32.74
C VAL A 276 -8.08 -5.01 33.63
N LEU A 277 -8.29 -3.72 33.84
CA LEU A 277 -7.55 -2.90 34.79
C LEU A 277 -8.41 -2.60 36.01
N ASP A 278 -7.78 -2.71 37.18
CA ASP A 278 -8.38 -2.33 38.45
C ASP A 278 -8.19 -0.83 38.68
N GLY A 279 -9.28 -0.14 39.00
CA GLY A 279 -9.27 1.28 39.29
C GLY A 279 -10.23 1.66 40.41
N GLN A 280 -10.12 2.89 40.86
CA GLN A 280 -11.01 3.47 41.86
C GLN A 280 -11.52 4.83 41.36
N GLY A 281 -12.82 5.07 41.44
CA GLY A 281 -13.39 6.38 41.15
C GLY A 281 -12.90 7.39 42.19
N TRP A 282 -12.25 8.48 41.77
CA TRP A 282 -11.72 9.44 42.74
C TRP A 282 -12.82 10.15 43.55
N TYR A 283 -13.94 10.50 42.91
CA TYR A 283 -15.06 11.17 43.58
C TYR A 283 -15.93 10.19 44.38
N THR A 284 -16.30 9.07 43.76
CA THR A 284 -17.19 8.07 44.38
C THR A 284 -16.50 7.16 45.38
N LYS A 285 -15.16 7.04 45.30
CA LYS A 285 -14.32 6.08 46.04
C LYS A 285 -14.68 4.60 45.82
N GLU A 286 -15.60 4.31 44.91
CA GLU A 286 -15.98 2.95 44.51
C GLU A 286 -14.88 2.31 43.66
N GLU A 287 -14.62 1.02 43.88
CA GLU A 287 -13.84 0.20 42.96
C GLU A 287 -14.57 0.10 41.61
N ARG A 288 -13.79 0.21 40.53
CA ARG A 288 -14.27 0.13 39.15
C ARG A 288 -13.27 -0.64 38.32
N LYS A 289 -13.76 -1.55 37.49
CA LYS A 289 -12.95 -2.22 36.47
C LYS A 289 -13.00 -1.40 35.19
N VAL A 290 -11.86 -1.32 34.49
CA VAL A 290 -11.72 -0.63 33.21
C VAL A 290 -11.22 -1.63 32.18
N LEU A 291 -11.92 -1.77 31.06
CA LEU A 291 -11.46 -2.65 29.98
C LEU A 291 -10.54 -1.87 29.03
N VAL A 292 -9.39 -2.46 28.72
CA VAL A 292 -8.48 -1.99 27.69
C VAL A 292 -8.60 -2.92 26.48
N VAL A 293 -8.94 -2.36 25.33
CA VAL A 293 -9.04 -3.11 24.08
C VAL A 293 -8.23 -2.41 23.00
N LEU A 294 -7.28 -3.12 22.41
CA LEU A 294 -6.60 -2.68 21.19
C LEU A 294 -7.29 -3.34 19.99
N ALA A 295 -7.69 -2.54 19.02
CA ALA A 295 -8.40 -3.01 17.83
C ALA A 295 -8.02 -2.20 16.60
N LYS A 296 -8.33 -2.73 15.40
CA LYS A 296 -8.20 -1.93 14.17
C LYS A 296 -9.31 -0.88 14.11
N LYS A 297 -9.03 0.30 13.57
CA LYS A 297 -9.99 1.42 13.51
C LYS A 297 -11.31 1.00 12.86
N ARG A 298 -11.27 0.17 11.82
CA ARG A 298 -12.46 -0.38 11.12
C ARG A 298 -13.40 -1.20 12.01
N GLU A 299 -12.90 -1.76 13.12
CA GLU A 299 -13.67 -2.58 14.05
C GLU A 299 -14.37 -1.75 15.11
N SER A 300 -14.07 -0.45 15.19
CA SER A 300 -14.57 0.44 16.24
C SER A 300 -16.09 0.46 16.31
N THR A 301 -16.75 0.51 15.15
CA THR A 301 -18.22 0.55 15.08
C THR A 301 -18.85 -0.69 15.68
N ASN A 302 -18.25 -1.87 15.47
CA ASN A 302 -18.75 -3.10 16.07
C ASN A 302 -18.58 -3.11 17.58
N ILE A 303 -17.41 -2.66 18.07
CA ILE A 303 -17.13 -2.55 19.51
C ILE A 303 -18.11 -1.58 20.19
N PHE A 304 -18.36 -0.40 19.60
CA PHE A 304 -19.35 0.54 20.13
C PHE A 304 -20.77 -0.05 20.16
N ARG A 305 -21.18 -0.80 19.13
CA ARG A 305 -22.49 -1.48 19.11
C ARG A 305 -22.61 -2.51 20.22
N ILE A 306 -21.57 -3.33 20.44
CA ILE A 306 -21.54 -4.31 21.53
C ILE A 306 -21.71 -3.60 22.87
N ILE A 307 -20.88 -2.57 23.14
CA ILE A 307 -20.93 -1.80 24.39
C ILE A 307 -22.33 -1.22 24.60
N GLN A 308 -22.87 -0.52 23.60
CA GLN A 308 -24.17 0.16 23.69
C GLN A 308 -25.34 -0.83 23.88
N SER A 309 -25.25 -2.04 23.30
CA SER A 309 -26.28 -3.08 23.47
C SER A 309 -26.33 -3.68 24.88
N ILE A 310 -25.19 -3.69 25.59
CA ILE A 310 -25.06 -4.28 26.93
C ILE A 310 -25.27 -3.22 28.01
N ASP A 311 -24.60 -2.08 27.87
CA ASP A 311 -24.66 -0.95 28.79
C ASP A 311 -24.72 0.39 28.02
N PRO A 312 -25.93 0.92 27.79
CA PRO A 312 -26.12 2.25 27.18
C PRO A 312 -25.49 3.40 27.98
N ASN A 313 -25.21 3.20 29.28
CA ASN A 313 -24.62 4.21 30.16
C ASN A 313 -23.10 4.04 30.31
N ALA A 314 -22.49 3.13 29.56
CA ALA A 314 -21.04 2.93 29.59
C ALA A 314 -20.30 4.19 29.13
N PHE A 315 -19.25 4.55 29.86
CA PHE A 315 -18.36 5.64 29.49
C PHE A 315 -17.16 5.06 28.74
N VAL A 316 -16.85 5.58 27.54
CA VAL A 316 -15.82 5.01 26.67
C VAL A 316 -14.91 6.10 26.15
N SER A 317 -13.60 5.92 26.32
CA SER A 317 -12.58 6.73 25.66
C SER A 317 -11.95 5.95 24.51
N GLN A 318 -11.82 6.57 23.35
CA GLN A 318 -11.12 6.00 22.20
C GLN A 318 -9.96 6.91 21.79
N SER A 319 -8.74 6.36 21.81
CA SER A 319 -7.51 7.06 21.41
C SER A 319 -6.90 6.43 20.16
N LYS A 320 -6.32 7.25 19.28
CA LYS A 320 -5.47 6.76 18.18
C LYS A 320 -4.15 6.29 18.77
N VAL A 321 -3.72 5.08 18.43
CA VAL A 321 -2.40 4.57 18.81
C VAL A 321 -1.48 4.63 17.60
N ILE A 322 -0.22 5.04 17.82
CA ILE A 322 0.79 5.17 16.75
C ILE A 322 1.14 3.78 16.19
N GLY A 323 1.27 2.79 17.06
CA GLY A 323 1.55 1.41 16.67
C GLY A 323 1.09 0.44 17.75
N VAL A 324 0.68 -0.75 17.32
CA VAL A 324 0.44 -1.90 18.18
C VAL A 324 1.23 -3.05 17.58
N PHE A 325 1.98 -3.77 18.40
CA PHE A 325 2.87 -4.82 17.92
C PHE A 325 2.62 -6.15 18.66
N GLY A 326 2.69 -7.27 17.94
CA GLY A 326 2.40 -8.62 18.47
C GLY A 326 0.92 -9.03 18.37
N GLU A 327 0.58 -10.25 18.78
CA GLU A 327 -0.81 -10.75 18.94
C GLU A 327 -1.81 -10.38 17.82
N GLY A 328 -1.42 -10.60 16.55
CA GLY A 328 -2.26 -10.30 15.38
C GLY A 328 -2.16 -8.86 14.85
N PHE A 329 -1.26 -8.06 15.40
CA PHE A 329 -0.83 -6.76 14.87
C PHE A 329 0.55 -6.87 14.19
N ASP A 330 1.16 -5.72 13.87
CA ASP A 330 2.46 -5.67 13.21
C ASP A 330 3.56 -6.28 14.09
N ARG A 331 4.65 -6.75 13.48
CA ARG A 331 5.79 -7.30 14.26
C ARG A 331 6.72 -6.17 14.66
N ILE A 332 7.36 -6.31 15.83
CA ILE A 332 8.45 -5.42 16.24
C ILE A 332 9.62 -5.64 15.28
N LYS A 333 10.07 -4.58 14.58
CA LYS A 333 11.12 -4.64 13.55
C LYS A 333 12.54 -4.34 14.06
N VAL A 334 12.70 -4.15 15.37
CA VAL A 334 14.00 -3.84 15.99
C VAL A 334 14.67 -5.14 16.43
N LYS A 335 15.95 -5.34 16.08
CA LYS A 335 16.75 -6.46 16.58
C LYS A 335 17.05 -6.25 18.06
N ALA A 336 16.75 -7.25 18.90
CA ALA A 336 17.26 -7.27 20.26
C ALA A 336 18.80 -7.34 20.23
N LYS A 337 19.48 -6.57 21.10
CA LYS A 337 20.91 -6.84 21.35
C LYS A 337 21.02 -8.29 21.85
N PRO A 338 22.00 -9.07 21.36
CA PRO A 338 22.27 -10.37 21.97
C PRO A 338 22.47 -10.14 23.47
N GLN A 339 21.75 -10.90 24.29
CA GLN A 339 22.08 -10.99 25.71
C GLN A 339 23.54 -11.46 25.74
N GLY A 340 24.46 -10.55 26.07
CA GLY A 340 25.80 -10.95 26.46
C GLY A 340 25.62 -11.94 27.58
N ASP A 341 26.28 -13.09 27.45
CA ASP A 341 26.38 -14.09 28.50
C ASP A 341 26.64 -13.34 29.81
N LYS A 342 25.73 -13.55 30.77
CA LYS A 342 25.95 -13.07 32.13
C LYS A 342 27.19 -13.81 32.62
N GLU A 343 28.32 -13.11 32.71
CA GLU A 343 29.46 -13.53 33.53
C GLU A 343 29.08 -13.63 35.00
#